data_AF-A0A7J4LPP2-F1
#
_entry.id   AF-A0A7J4LPP2-F1
#
_cell.length_a   1.000
_cell.length_b   1.000
_cell.length_c   1.000
_cell.angle_alpha   90.00
_cell.angle_beta   90.00
_cell.angle_gamma   90.00
#
_symmetry.space_group_name_H-M   'P 1'
#
loop_
_entity.id
_entity.type
_entity.pdbx_description
1 polymer ?
#
loop_
_entity_poly.entity_id
_entity_poly.type
_entity_poly.pdbx_seq_one_letter_code
_entity_poly.pdbx_strand_id
1 'polypeptide(L)'
;MNGSSPEDRLLTIENEVFPSLFGGLLSKDDRWLDHLLNNLLPDLEKKALALAEECRESGESDDSCSEEKIKELFRDTRDKLGKEHLTRERRARFPR
;
A
#
# COMPACT_ATOMS: atom_id res chain seq x y z
N MET A 1 15.47 10.33 20.98
CA MET A 1 14.80 11.00 19.84
C MET A 1 15.12 10.16 18.61
N ASN A 2 14.31 9.16 18.28
CA ASN A 2 14.49 8.42 17.02
C ASN A 2 13.60 9.09 15.98
N GLY A 3 14.13 10.13 15.35
CA GLY A 3 13.53 10.70 14.16
C GLY A 3 13.94 9.83 12.97
N SER A 4 13.13 8.84 12.63
CA SER A 4 13.30 8.11 11.37
C SER A 4 13.12 9.12 10.23
N SER A 5 14.08 9.19 9.32
CA SER A 5 13.99 10.05 8.14
C SER A 5 12.71 9.73 7.34
N PRO A 6 12.17 10.70 6.59
CA PRO A 6 11.11 10.46 5.61
C PRO A 6 11.39 9.24 4.72
N GLU A 7 12.65 9.04 4.34
CA GLU A 7 13.14 7.87 3.60
C GLU A 7 12.93 6.55 4.36
N ASP A 8 13.40 6.44 5.61
CA ASP A 8 13.21 5.25 6.45
C ASP A 8 11.73 4.89 6.58
N ARG A 9 10.87 5.91 6.71
CA ARG A 9 9.41 5.73 6.81
C ARG A 9 8.82 5.20 5.51
N LEU A 10 9.30 5.63 4.34
CA LEU A 10 8.91 5.10 3.04
C LEU A 10 9.38 3.64 2.86
N LEU A 11 10.61 3.34 3.27
CA LEU A 11 11.16 1.99 3.22
C LEU A 11 10.38 1.02 4.12
N THR A 12 9.92 1.44 5.30
CA THR A 12 9.01 0.65 6.14
C THR A 12 7.68 0.39 5.44
N ILE A 13 7.11 1.38 4.75
CA ILE A 13 5.88 1.19 3.99
C ILE A 13 6.09 0.12 2.89
N GLU A 14 7.21 0.20 2.17
CA GLU A 14 7.55 -0.74 1.11
C GLU A 14 7.81 -2.17 1.61
N ASN A 15 8.68 -2.31 2.61
CA ASN A 15 9.24 -3.60 3.02
C ASN A 15 8.46 -4.29 4.15
N GLU A 16 7.69 -3.55 4.95
CA GLU A 16 6.95 -4.12 6.07
C GLU A 16 5.44 -4.02 5.86
N VAL A 17 4.94 -2.81 5.53
CA VAL A 17 3.48 -2.58 5.43
C VAL A 17 2.91 -3.35 4.24
N PHE A 18 3.43 -3.20 3.02
CA PHE A 18 2.86 -3.92 1.88
C PHE A 18 2.90 -5.45 2.02
N PRO A 19 4.04 -6.09 2.38
CA PRO A 19 4.07 -7.54 2.60
C PRO A 19 3.08 -7.99 3.68
N SER A 20 2.89 -7.20 4.74
CA SER A 20 1.91 -7.51 5.78
C SER A 20 0.45 -7.45 5.30
N LEU A 21 0.13 -6.60 4.32
CA LEU A 21 -1.20 -6.53 3.69
C LEU A 21 -1.50 -7.79 2.88
N PHE A 22 -0.50 -8.39 2.25
CA PHE A 22 -0.63 -9.69 1.57
C PHE A 22 -0.52 -10.87 2.55
N GLY A 23 0.16 -10.68 3.68
CA GLY A 23 0.26 -11.64 4.77
C GLY A 23 -1.10 -11.98 5.37
N GLY A 24 -1.50 -13.25 5.25
CA GLY A 24 -2.79 -13.71 5.76
C GLY A 24 -3.99 -13.22 4.94
N LEU A 25 -3.78 -12.67 3.74
CA LEU A 25 -4.85 -12.25 2.82
C LEU A 25 -5.88 -13.37 2.61
N LEU A 26 -5.44 -14.63 2.49
CA LEU A 26 -6.30 -15.82 2.37
C LEU A 26 -7.19 -16.08 3.58
N SER A 27 -6.85 -15.53 4.75
CA SER A 27 -7.60 -15.68 6.01
C SER A 27 -8.47 -14.47 6.33
N LYS A 28 -8.44 -13.41 5.50
CA LYS A 28 -9.24 -12.18 5.68
C LYS A 28 -10.54 -12.28 4.89
N ASP A 29 -11.65 -11.84 5.48
CA ASP A 29 -12.95 -11.76 4.80
C ASP A 29 -13.03 -10.63 3.77
N ASP A 30 -13.99 -10.71 2.85
CA ASP A 30 -14.20 -9.72 1.78
C ASP A 30 -14.44 -8.30 2.31
N ARG A 31 -15.06 -8.15 3.49
CA ARG A 31 -15.24 -6.84 4.14
C ARG A 31 -13.91 -6.16 4.49
N TRP A 32 -12.91 -6.96 4.87
CA TRP A 32 -11.58 -6.42 5.16
C TRP A 32 -10.88 -5.99 3.87
N LEU A 33 -11.04 -6.75 2.78
CA LEU A 33 -10.50 -6.41 1.46
C LEU A 33 -11.12 -5.14 0.88
N ASP A 34 -12.45 -4.99 0.97
CA ASP A 34 -13.15 -3.77 0.55
C ASP A 34 -12.69 -2.56 1.37
N HIS A 35 -12.63 -2.71 2.70
CA HIS A 35 -12.15 -1.65 3.58
C HIS A 35 -10.70 -1.27 3.27
N LEU A 36 -9.84 -2.27 2.99
CA LEU A 36 -8.46 -2.07 2.61
C LEU A 36 -8.35 -1.25 1.31
N LEU A 37 -9.07 -1.65 0.27
CA LEU A 37 -9.04 -1.03 -1.06
C LEU A 37 -9.61 0.39 -1.06
N ASN A 38 -10.71 0.62 -0.35
CA ASN A 38 -11.46 1.88 -0.42
C ASN A 38 -11.05 2.90 0.64
N ASN A 39 -10.42 2.48 1.74
CA ASN A 39 -10.08 3.37 2.85
C ASN A 39 -8.57 3.36 3.14
N LEU A 40 -8.02 2.22 3.55
CA LEU A 40 -6.65 2.13 4.07
C LEU A 40 -5.58 2.41 2.99
N LEU A 41 -5.72 1.84 1.79
CA LEU A 41 -4.78 2.05 0.68
C LEU A 41 -4.70 3.53 0.26
N PRO A 42 -5.82 4.22 -0.02
CA PRO A 42 -5.79 5.65 -0.32
C PRO A 42 -5.19 6.50 0.82
N ASP A 43 -5.44 6.15 2.08
CA ASP A 43 -4.87 6.86 3.23
C ASP A 43 -3.35 6.67 3.33
N LEU A 44 -2.87 5.45 3.09
CA LEU A 44 -1.45 5.13 3.03
C LEU A 44 -0.77 5.81 1.85
N GLU A 45 -1.42 5.88 0.69
CA GLU A 45 -0.90 6.56 -0.51
C GLU A 45 -0.69 8.05 -0.23
N LYS A 46 -1.68 8.72 0.38
CA LYS A 46 -1.55 10.13 0.79
C LYS A 46 -0.38 10.34 1.75
N LYS A 47 -0.21 9.44 2.73
CA LYS A 47 0.90 9.52 3.69
C LYS A 47 2.25 9.30 3.02
N ALA A 48 2.35 8.35 2.09
CA ALA A 48 3.58 8.10 1.34
C ALA A 48 3.92 9.28 0.42
N LEU A 49 2.94 9.88 -0.24
CA LEU A 49 3.15 11.08 -1.06
C LEU A 49 3.56 12.29 -0.22
N ALA A 50 2.98 12.48 0.96
CA ALA A 50 3.43 13.52 1.89
C ALA A 50 4.88 13.29 2.34
N LEU A 51 5.27 12.03 2.60
CA LEU A 51 6.65 11.69 2.94
C LEU A 51 7.63 11.95 1.79
N ALA A 52 7.23 11.68 0.56
CA ALA A 52 8.02 11.99 -0.64
C ALA A 52 8.25 13.49 -0.80
N GLU A 53 7.24 14.30 -0.48
CA GLU A 53 7.36 15.75 -0.44
C GLU A 53 8.32 16.19 0.67
N GLU A 54 8.19 15.63 1.88
CA GLU A 54 9.11 15.88 3.01
C GLU A 54 10.58 15.49 2.69
N CYS A 55 10.80 14.39 1.96
CA CYS A 55 12.14 14.02 1.46
C CYS A 55 12.70 15.11 0.54
N ARG A 56 11.89 15.54 -0.44
CA ARG A 56 12.29 16.56 -1.43
C ARG A 56 12.64 17.87 -0.74
N GLU A 57 11.85 18.28 0.26
CA GLU A 57 12.10 19.48 1.06
C GLU A 57 13.36 19.35 1.94
N SER A 58 13.65 18.14 2.44
CA SER A 58 14.85 17.87 3.24
C SER A 58 16.13 17.71 2.41
N GLY A 59 16.01 17.68 1.08
CA GLY A 59 17.13 17.43 0.16
C GLY A 59 17.54 15.96 0.06
N GLU A 60 16.71 15.05 0.60
CA GLU A 60 16.84 13.61 0.42
C GLU A 60 16.28 13.26 -0.96
N SER A 61 17.17 13.00 -1.92
CA SER A 61 16.82 12.78 -3.34
C SER A 61 17.12 11.35 -3.77
N ASP A 62 16.77 10.39 -2.92
CA ASP A 62 16.92 8.97 -3.23
C ASP A 62 15.73 8.44 -4.05
N ASP A 63 15.92 7.27 -4.66
CA ASP A 63 14.96 6.67 -5.59
C ASP A 63 13.63 6.28 -4.89
N SER A 64 13.69 6.03 -3.58
CA SER A 64 12.56 5.72 -2.70
C SER A 64 11.63 6.92 -2.47
N CYS A 65 12.13 8.16 -2.57
CA CYS A 65 11.34 9.38 -2.42
C CYS A 65 10.68 9.84 -3.75
N SER A 66 10.71 9.02 -4.80
CA SER A 66 10.07 9.32 -6.07
C SER A 66 8.55 9.15 -6.00
N GLU A 67 7.82 10.27 -6.15
CA GLU A 67 6.36 10.27 -6.22
C GLU A 67 5.80 9.33 -7.29
N GLU A 68 6.49 9.21 -8.44
CA GLU A 68 6.07 8.32 -9.52
C GLU A 68 6.15 6.85 -9.12
N LYS A 69 7.24 6.46 -8.45
CA LYS A 69 7.41 5.10 -7.92
C LYS A 69 6.38 4.78 -6.85
N ILE A 70 6.11 5.72 -5.95
CA ILE A 70 5.08 5.56 -4.93
C ILE A 70 3.72 5.34 -5.60
N LYS A 71 3.31 6.21 -6.53
CA LYS A 71 2.04 6.04 -7.25
C LYS A 71 1.96 4.71 -7.99
N GLU A 72 3.05 4.28 -8.62
CA GLU A 72 3.10 3.00 -9.31
C GLU A 72 2.95 1.81 -8.35
N LEU A 73 3.64 1.83 -7.20
CA LEU A 73 3.56 0.79 -6.17
C LEU A 73 2.15 0.66 -5.60
N PHE A 74 1.51 1.79 -5.28
CA PHE A 74 0.13 1.82 -4.80
C PHE A 74 -0.86 1.36 -5.87
N ARG A 75 -0.66 1.75 -7.15
CA ARG A 75 -1.46 1.28 -8.28
C ARG A 75 -1.37 -0.23 -8.44
N ASP A 76 -0.16 -0.79 -8.47
CA ASP A 76 0.07 -2.23 -8.62
C ASP A 76 -0.53 -3.03 -7.46
N THR A 77 -0.35 -2.53 -6.23
CA THR A 77 -0.97 -3.12 -5.03
C THR A 77 -2.49 -3.14 -5.13
N ARG A 78 -3.11 -2.02 -5.53
CA ARG A 78 -4.56 -1.93 -5.73
C ARG A 78 -5.04 -2.90 -6.80
N ASP A 79 -4.32 -3.02 -7.91
CA ASP A 79 -4.65 -3.94 -9.00
C ASP A 79 -4.63 -5.40 -8.54
N LYS A 80 -3.60 -5.80 -7.79
CA LYS A 80 -3.46 -7.15 -7.23
C LYS A 80 -4.59 -7.47 -6.25
N LEU A 81 -4.85 -6.59 -5.29
CA LEU A 81 -5.91 -6.78 -4.29
C LEU A 81 -7.30 -6.73 -4.92
N GLY A 82 -7.53 -5.87 -5.91
CA GLY A 82 -8.79 -5.80 -6.65
C GLY A 82 -9.08 -7.09 -7.43
N LYS A 83 -8.07 -7.67 -8.08
CA LYS A 83 -8.20 -8.97 -8.77
C LYS A 83 -8.53 -10.10 -7.80
N GLU A 84 -7.89 -10.12 -6.63
CA GLU A 84 -8.18 -11.09 -5.57
C GLU A 84 -9.62 -10.93 -5.07
N HIS A 85 -10.07 -9.70 -4.78
CA HIS A 85 -11.44 -9.42 -4.33
C HIS A 85 -12.48 -9.91 -5.36
N LEU A 86 -12.32 -9.56 -6.64
CA LEU A 86 -13.20 -10.03 -7.72
C LEU A 86 -13.21 -11.56 -7.86
N THR A 87 -12.07 -12.21 -7.62
CA THR A 87 -11.96 -13.68 -7.66
C THR A 87 -12.73 -14.31 -6.50
N ARG A 88 -12.68 -13.71 -5.31
CA ARG A 88 -13.43 -14.17 -4.13
C ARG A 88 -14.92 -13.98 -4.29
N GLU A 89 -15.35 -12.81 -4.75
CA GLU A 89 -16.77 -12.55 -5.06
C GLU A 89 -17.32 -13.57 -6.06
N ARG A 90 -16.53 -13.92 -7.09
CA ARG A 90 -16.92 -14.94 -8.07
C ARG A 90 -17.04 -16.33 -7.44
N ARG A 91 -16.11 -16.73 -6.56
CA ARG A 91 -16.17 -18.03 -5.84
C ARG A 91 -17.33 -18.08 -4.85
N ALA A 92 -17.62 -16.98 -4.15
CA ALA A 92 -18.74 -16.89 -3.23
C ALA A 92 -20.09 -16.97 -3.95
N ARG A 93 -20.18 -16.37 -5.15
CA ARG A 93 -21.40 -16.39 -5.98
C ARG A 93 -21.63 -17.71 -6.69
N PHE A 94 -20.56 -18.44 -7.02
CA PHE A 94 -20.62 -19.75 -7.66
C PHE A 94 -19.78 -20.76 -6.87
N PRO A 95 -20.27 -21.21 -5.69
CA PRO A 95 -19.61 -22.29 -4.96
C PRO A 95 -19.69 -23.55 -5.82
N ARG A 96 -18.53 -24.17 -6.08
CA ARG A 96 -18.45 -25.47 -6.75
C ARG A 96 -19.07 -26.56 -5.89
#